data_AF-W6A1T3-F1
#
_entry.id   AF-W6A1T3-F1
#
_cell.length_a   1.000
_cell.length_b   1.000
_cell.length_c   1.000
_cell.angle_alpha   90.00
_cell.angle_beta   90.00
_cell.angle_gamma   90.00
#
_symmetry.space_group_name_H-M   'P 1'
#
loop_
_entity.id
_entity.type
_entity.pdbx_description
1 polymer ?
#
loop_
_entity_poly.entity_id
_entity_poly.type
_entity_poly.pdbx_seq_one_letter_code
_entity_poly.pdbx_strand_id
1 'polypeptide(L)'
;SAQSVWTWVFAFVFYDFCYYWLHRMGHERNILWAAHSVHHQSEDYNLSTALRQTSTGFLLSWIFYLPLAVLGVPLVVFISVASLNLLYQFWVHTRHVPKLGWYEWFFVTPSNHRAHHAQNALYMDRNYGGVFIIWDRLFGSFQEEDDNEPVIFGVTTPLASWNPLWAN
;
A
#
# COMPACT_ATOMS: atom_id res chain seq x y z
N SER A 1 -24.08 -13.21 3.35
CA SER A 1 -23.87 -14.55 2.75
C SER A 1 -22.97 -14.40 1.54
N ALA A 2 -22.08 -15.35 1.25
CA ALA A 2 -21.22 -15.34 0.05
C ALA A 2 -22.01 -15.42 -1.27
N GLN A 3 -23.31 -15.72 -1.22
CA GLN A 3 -24.20 -15.71 -2.38
C GLN A 3 -24.65 -14.30 -2.80
N SER A 4 -24.50 -13.29 -1.93
CA SER A 4 -24.92 -11.92 -2.21
C SER A 4 -23.78 -11.11 -2.81
N VAL A 5 -23.97 -10.57 -4.02
CA VAL A 5 -23.01 -9.68 -4.69
C VAL A 5 -22.67 -8.46 -3.82
N TRP A 6 -23.64 -7.94 -3.06
CA TRP A 6 -23.41 -6.80 -2.17
C TRP A 6 -22.43 -7.13 -1.02
N THR A 7 -22.38 -8.39 -0.56
CA THR A 7 -21.35 -8.81 0.41
C THR A 7 -19.96 -8.70 -0.19
N TRP A 8 -19.78 -9.03 -1.47
CA TRP A 8 -18.49 -8.93 -2.17
C TRP A 8 -18.09 -7.48 -2.41
N VAL A 9 -19.00 -6.64 -2.90
CA VAL A 9 -18.73 -5.22 -3.13
C VAL A 9 -18.39 -4.52 -1.82
N PHE A 10 -19.19 -4.73 -0.77
CA PHE A 10 -18.92 -4.20 0.57
C PHE A 10 -17.56 -4.67 1.08
N ALA A 11 -17.29 -5.98 1.04
CA ALA A 11 -16.04 -6.53 1.54
C ALA A 11 -14.82 -6.00 0.78
N PHE A 12 -14.91 -5.83 -0.53
CA PHE A 12 -13.80 -5.30 -1.34
C PHE A 12 -13.48 -3.84 -0.98
N VAL A 13 -14.49 -2.98 -0.93
CA VAL A 13 -14.30 -1.56 -0.57
C VAL A 13 -13.84 -1.42 0.88
N PHE A 14 -14.44 -2.16 1.81
CA PHE A 14 -14.11 -2.06 3.22
C PHE A 14 -12.76 -2.72 3.55
N TYR A 15 -12.35 -3.77 2.83
CA TYR A 15 -11.00 -4.32 2.92
C TYR A 15 -9.96 -3.28 2.49
N ASP A 16 -10.18 -2.58 1.37
CA ASP A 16 -9.27 -1.54 0.92
C ASP A 16 -9.18 -0.37 1.91
N PHE A 17 -10.29 -0.01 2.55
CA PHE A 17 -10.31 0.96 3.64
C PHE A 17 -9.49 0.49 4.86
N CYS A 18 -9.64 -0.78 5.28
CA CYS A 18 -8.81 -1.36 6.33
C CYS A 18 -7.32 -1.36 5.95
N TYR A 19 -7.01 -1.69 4.70
CA TYR A 19 -5.65 -1.64 4.16
C TYR A 19 -5.08 -0.21 4.22
N TYR A 20 -5.84 0.82 3.82
CA TYR A 20 -5.41 2.21 3.89
C TYR A 20 -4.92 2.58 5.30
N TRP A 21 -5.67 2.21 6.34
CA TRP A 21 -5.27 2.49 7.72
C TRP A 21 -4.08 1.65 8.19
N LEU A 22 -4.01 0.37 7.80
CA LEU A 22 -2.83 -0.45 8.05
C LEU A 22 -1.59 0.18 7.43
N HIS A 23 -1.69 0.59 6.17
CA HIS A 23 -0.59 1.13 5.40
C HIS A 23 -0.14 2.49 5.93
N ARG A 24 -1.09 3.40 6.16
CA ARG A 24 -0.83 4.71 6.79
C ARG A 24 -0.13 4.57 8.14
N MET A 25 -0.63 3.69 9.00
CA MET A 25 -0.01 3.45 10.31
C MET A 25 1.34 2.73 10.17
N GLY A 26 1.53 1.93 9.12
CA GLY A 26 2.79 1.37 8.67
C GLY A 26 3.86 2.42 8.37
N HIS A 27 3.48 3.61 7.92
CA HIS A 27 4.40 4.71 7.67
C HIS A 27 4.54 5.65 8.89
N GLU A 28 3.43 5.99 9.54
CA GLU A 28 3.42 7.00 10.61
C GLU A 28 3.77 6.48 12.03
N ARG A 29 3.94 5.15 12.22
CA ARG A 29 4.26 4.55 13.54
C ARG A 29 5.46 3.61 13.46
N ASN A 30 6.50 3.92 14.23
CA ASN A 30 7.78 3.19 14.25
C ASN A 30 7.67 1.66 14.32
N ILE A 31 6.77 1.12 15.15
CA ILE A 31 6.62 -0.35 15.28
C ILE A 31 6.05 -1.00 14.03
N LEU A 32 5.14 -0.32 13.33
CA LEU A 32 4.55 -0.81 12.08
C LEU A 32 5.45 -0.48 10.89
N TRP A 33 6.21 0.63 10.96
CA TRP A 33 7.28 0.94 10.01
C TRP A 33 8.38 -0.10 10.02
N ALA A 34 8.78 -0.60 11.18
CA ALA A 34 9.71 -1.73 11.26
C ALA A 34 9.19 -2.95 10.47
N ALA A 35 7.87 -3.16 10.45
CA ALA A 35 7.21 -4.23 9.71
C ALA A 35 6.90 -3.88 8.24
N HIS A 36 7.30 -2.71 7.74
CA HIS A 36 6.98 -2.25 6.38
C HIS A 36 8.19 -1.70 5.61
N SER A 37 9.19 -1.16 6.31
CA SER A 37 10.33 -0.42 5.73
C SER A 37 11.12 -1.19 4.66
N VAL A 38 11.23 -2.52 4.78
CA VAL A 38 11.89 -3.40 3.78
C VAL A 38 11.26 -3.29 2.39
N HIS A 39 9.96 -3.00 2.33
CA HIS A 39 9.24 -2.74 1.10
C HIS A 39 9.72 -1.46 0.39
N HIS A 40 10.02 -0.42 1.18
CA HIS A 40 10.47 0.89 0.70
C HIS A 40 11.98 1.00 0.53
N GLN A 41 12.75 0.03 1.02
CA GLN A 41 14.22 0.09 1.04
C GLN A 41 14.86 0.07 -0.37
N SER A 42 14.17 -0.46 -1.39
CA SER A 42 14.75 -0.63 -2.72
C SER A 42 14.95 0.70 -3.46
N GLU A 43 16.18 0.98 -3.89
CA GLU A 43 16.50 2.10 -4.81
C GLU A 43 16.14 1.76 -6.27
N ASP A 44 16.04 0.46 -6.58
CA ASP A 44 15.49 -0.05 -7.84
C ASP A 44 13.99 -0.32 -7.69
N TYR A 45 13.16 0.49 -8.34
CA TYR A 45 11.71 0.39 -8.26
C TYR A 45 11.14 -0.29 -9.50
N ASN A 46 10.61 -1.51 -9.31
CA ASN A 46 10.01 -2.34 -10.34
C ASN A 46 9.05 -3.37 -9.71
N LEU A 47 8.47 -4.27 -10.52
CA LEU A 47 7.47 -5.23 -10.03
C LEU A 47 7.99 -6.15 -8.91
N SER A 48 9.30 -6.42 -8.84
CA SER A 48 9.86 -7.21 -7.74
C SER A 48 9.81 -6.48 -6.40
N THR A 49 9.78 -5.15 -6.38
CA THR A 49 9.59 -4.33 -5.17
C THR A 49 8.28 -4.68 -4.48
N ALA A 50 7.22 -4.98 -5.24
CA ALA A 50 5.93 -5.42 -4.69
C ALA A 50 6.07 -6.67 -3.80
N LEU A 51 7.01 -7.55 -4.13
CA LEU A 51 7.24 -8.82 -3.43
C LEU A 51 8.21 -8.70 -2.25
N ARG A 52 8.88 -7.56 -2.08
CA ARG A 52 9.75 -7.30 -0.93
C ARG A 52 8.89 -6.92 0.27
N GLN A 53 8.58 -7.91 1.10
CA GLN A 53 7.79 -7.76 2.33
C GLN A 53 8.62 -8.21 3.53
N THR A 54 8.37 -7.63 4.70
CA THR A 54 8.96 -8.13 5.95
C THR A 54 8.33 -9.46 6.34
N SER A 55 9.05 -10.26 7.14
CA SER A 55 8.48 -11.45 7.75
C SER A 55 7.66 -11.15 9.01
N THR A 56 7.63 -9.90 9.47
CA THR A 56 7.03 -9.48 10.75
C THR A 56 5.66 -8.80 10.60
N GLY A 57 5.28 -8.41 9.37
CA GLY A 57 3.99 -7.76 9.08
C GLY A 57 2.77 -8.51 9.64
N PHE A 58 2.79 -9.85 9.63
CA PHE A 58 1.65 -10.65 10.10
C PHE A 58 1.35 -10.49 11.61
N LEU A 59 2.31 -10.06 12.42
CA LEU A 59 2.17 -9.98 13.88
C LEU A 59 1.09 -8.96 14.32
N LEU A 60 0.98 -7.85 13.58
CA LEU A 60 0.10 -6.73 13.94
C LEU A 60 -0.94 -6.40 12.85
N SER A 61 -0.72 -6.81 11.59
CA SER A 61 -1.61 -6.44 10.48
C SER A 61 -3.04 -6.97 10.62
N TRP A 62 -3.22 -8.15 11.25
CA TRP A 62 -4.54 -8.77 11.40
C TRP A 62 -5.53 -7.91 12.19
N ILE A 63 -5.04 -7.05 13.09
CA ILE A 63 -5.86 -6.16 13.93
C ILE A 63 -6.72 -5.23 13.07
N PHE A 64 -6.17 -4.72 11.97
CA PHE A 64 -6.85 -3.80 11.06
C PHE A 64 -8.01 -4.46 10.31
N TYR A 65 -7.99 -5.78 10.18
CA TYR A 65 -9.02 -6.56 9.48
C TYR A 65 -10.05 -7.19 10.44
N LEU A 66 -9.89 -7.05 11.76
CA LEU A 66 -10.88 -7.50 12.74
C LEU A 66 -12.30 -6.97 12.49
N PRO A 67 -12.53 -5.71 12.06
CA PRO A 67 -13.87 -5.23 11.76
C PRO A 67 -14.61 -6.09 10.72
N LEU A 68 -13.93 -6.59 9.68
CA LEU A 68 -14.54 -7.49 8.69
C LEU A 68 -14.97 -8.83 9.32
N ALA A 69 -14.15 -9.36 10.24
CA ALA A 69 -14.47 -10.60 10.96
C ALA A 69 -15.67 -10.40 11.90
N VAL A 70 -15.72 -9.30 12.65
CA VAL A 70 -16.84 -8.94 13.54
C VAL A 70 -18.15 -8.75 12.76
N LEU A 71 -18.07 -8.13 11.58
CA LEU A 71 -19.22 -7.98 10.68
C LEU A 71 -19.64 -9.28 9.98
N GLY A 72 -18.96 -10.40 10.25
CA GLY A 72 -19.33 -11.72 9.73
C GLY A 72 -19.06 -11.89 8.24
N VAL A 73 -18.07 -11.20 7.68
CA VAL A 73 -17.66 -11.42 6.28
C VAL A 73 -17.19 -12.86 6.13
N PRO A 74 -17.78 -13.67 5.21
CA PRO A 74 -17.38 -15.06 5.05
C PRO A 74 -15.91 -15.18 4.67
N LEU A 75 -15.21 -16.18 5.23
CA LEU A 75 -13.78 -16.37 5.02
C LEU A 75 -13.39 -16.45 3.54
N VAL A 76 -14.19 -17.14 2.72
CA VAL A 76 -13.95 -17.23 1.26
C VAL A 76 -14.01 -15.85 0.59
N VAL A 77 -14.91 -14.97 1.02
CA VAL A 77 -15.03 -13.60 0.51
C VAL A 77 -13.81 -12.81 0.95
N PHE A 78 -13.45 -12.87 2.24
CA PHE A 78 -12.28 -12.18 2.79
C PHE A 78 -10.98 -12.54 2.06
N ILE A 79 -10.67 -13.83 1.91
CA ILE A 79 -9.46 -14.30 1.22
C ILE A 79 -9.47 -13.84 -0.24
N SER A 80 -10.63 -13.89 -0.89
CA SER A 80 -10.75 -13.49 -2.29
C SER A 80 -10.52 -12.00 -2.49
N VAL A 81 -11.16 -11.13 -1.68
CA VAL A 81 -10.97 -9.67 -1.80
C VAL A 81 -9.56 -9.25 -1.39
N ALA A 82 -8.96 -9.92 -0.39
CA ALA A 82 -7.56 -9.73 -0.03
C ALA A 82 -6.62 -10.05 -1.20
N SER A 83 -6.88 -11.17 -1.89
CA SER A 83 -6.09 -11.59 -3.06
C SER A 83 -6.23 -10.61 -4.22
N LEU A 84 -7.44 -10.13 -4.50
CA LEU A 84 -7.69 -9.11 -5.53
C LEU A 84 -6.99 -7.79 -5.21
N ASN A 85 -7.04 -7.36 -3.94
CA ASN A 85 -6.38 -6.15 -3.48
C ASN A 85 -4.85 -6.27 -3.63
N LEU A 86 -4.25 -7.40 -3.23
CA LEU A 86 -2.82 -7.67 -3.42
C LEU A 86 -2.41 -7.68 -4.90
N LEU A 87 -3.21 -8.32 -5.77
CA LEU A 87 -2.95 -8.34 -7.21
C LEU A 87 -3.01 -6.94 -7.82
N TYR A 88 -3.93 -6.10 -7.35
CA TYR A 88 -3.99 -4.70 -7.77
C TYR A 88 -2.73 -3.94 -7.33
N GLN A 89 -2.30 -4.09 -6.08
CA GLN A 89 -1.08 -3.43 -5.60
C GLN A 89 0.17 -3.90 -6.34
N PHE A 90 0.22 -5.13 -6.84
CA PHE A 90 1.39 -5.62 -7.58
C PHE A 90 1.68 -4.79 -8.84
N TRP A 91 0.68 -4.55 -9.69
CA TRP A 91 0.93 -3.95 -11.01
C TRP A 91 1.32 -2.47 -10.94
N VAL A 92 0.97 -1.77 -9.85
CA VAL A 92 1.32 -0.35 -9.69
C VAL A 92 2.82 -0.12 -9.44
N HIS A 93 3.60 -1.17 -9.15
CA HIS A 93 5.04 -1.08 -8.92
C HIS A 93 5.86 -1.00 -10.21
N THR A 94 5.75 0.12 -10.93
CA THR A 94 6.51 0.32 -12.18
C THR A 94 6.81 1.79 -12.46
N ARG A 95 7.95 2.02 -13.12
CA ARG A 95 8.34 3.34 -13.66
C ARG A 95 7.81 3.62 -15.06
N HIS A 96 7.26 2.61 -15.73
CA HIS A 96 7.02 2.67 -17.17
C HIS A 96 5.67 3.27 -17.56
N VAL A 97 4.77 3.45 -16.60
CA VAL A 97 3.42 3.97 -16.84
C VAL A 97 3.38 5.43 -16.39
N PRO A 98 3.07 6.38 -17.29
CA PRO A 98 2.93 7.78 -16.95
C PRO A 98 1.65 8.04 -16.13
N LYS A 99 1.40 9.30 -15.78
CA LYS A 99 0.13 9.72 -15.18
C LYS A 99 -1.05 9.30 -16.06
N LEU A 100 -2.10 8.77 -15.44
CA LEU A 100 -3.29 8.26 -16.14
C LEU A 100 -4.48 9.22 -16.17
N GLY A 101 -4.27 10.49 -15.78
CA GLY A 101 -5.27 11.54 -15.84
C GLY A 101 -6.49 11.24 -14.96
N TRP A 102 -7.68 11.12 -15.56
CA TRP A 102 -8.94 10.93 -14.82
C TRP A 102 -8.93 9.69 -13.92
N TYR A 103 -8.18 8.65 -14.27
CA TYR A 103 -8.13 7.41 -13.50
C TYR A 103 -7.50 7.63 -12.10
N GLU A 104 -6.57 8.57 -11.98
CA GLU A 104 -5.87 8.92 -10.72
C GLU A 104 -6.75 9.67 -9.71
N TRP A 105 -7.97 10.02 -10.11
CA TRP A 105 -8.95 10.58 -9.18
C TRP A 105 -9.60 9.51 -8.32
N PHE A 106 -9.66 8.27 -8.81
CA PHE A 106 -10.39 7.18 -8.17
C PHE A 106 -9.49 6.05 -7.71
N PHE A 107 -8.43 5.77 -8.45
CA PHE A 107 -7.61 4.59 -8.25
C PHE A 107 -6.13 4.92 -8.05
N VAL A 108 -5.46 4.08 -7.28
CA VAL A 108 -4.00 4.07 -7.16
C VAL A 108 -3.41 3.70 -8.51
N THR A 109 -2.38 4.42 -8.93
CA THR A 109 -1.69 4.24 -10.21
C THR A 109 -0.19 4.14 -9.98
N PRO A 110 0.56 3.70 -10.99
CA PRO A 110 2.01 3.74 -10.92
C PRO A 110 2.58 5.12 -10.58
N SER A 111 1.93 6.22 -10.97
CA SER A 111 2.41 7.57 -10.65
C SER A 111 2.30 7.91 -9.17
N ASN A 112 1.09 7.82 -8.59
CA ASN A 112 0.92 8.13 -7.18
C ASN A 112 1.61 7.10 -6.27
N HIS A 113 1.75 5.84 -6.71
CA HIS A 113 2.50 4.81 -5.98
C HIS A 113 4.03 5.00 -6.08
N ARG A 114 4.56 5.53 -7.19
CA ARG A 114 5.97 5.97 -7.23
C ARG A 114 6.25 7.08 -6.24
N ALA A 115 5.40 8.10 -6.22
CA ALA A 115 5.50 9.18 -5.24
C ALA A 115 5.47 8.62 -3.81
N HIS A 116 4.55 7.70 -3.51
CA HIS A 116 4.50 7.01 -2.22
C HIS A 116 5.83 6.34 -1.82
N HIS A 117 6.51 5.71 -2.76
CA HIS A 117 7.81 5.05 -2.53
C HIS A 117 9.01 6.00 -2.50
N ALA A 118 8.79 7.30 -2.64
CA ALA A 118 9.87 8.27 -2.68
C ALA A 118 10.35 8.66 -1.27
N GLN A 119 11.64 8.92 -1.15
CA GLN A 119 12.23 9.52 0.06
C GLN A 119 12.29 11.05 0.01
N ASN A 120 11.85 11.70 -1.07
CA ASN A 120 11.80 13.17 -1.14
C ASN A 120 10.83 13.70 -0.08
N ALA A 121 11.18 14.82 0.56
CA ALA A 121 10.36 15.43 1.61
C ALA A 121 8.93 15.78 1.15
N LEU A 122 8.74 16.10 -0.14
CA LEU A 122 7.42 16.38 -0.73
C LEU A 122 6.46 15.17 -0.64
N TYR A 123 6.99 13.96 -0.78
CA TYR A 123 6.20 12.74 -0.90
C TYR A 123 6.19 11.88 0.37
N MET A 124 6.98 12.23 1.38
CA MET A 124 6.99 11.55 2.67
C MET A 124 5.59 11.52 3.28
N ASP A 125 5.18 10.34 3.75
CA ASP A 125 3.90 10.13 4.41
C ASP A 125 2.69 10.54 3.53
N ARG A 126 2.68 10.09 2.27
CA ARG A 126 1.61 10.36 1.29
C ARG A 126 1.17 9.09 0.56
N ASN A 127 -0.03 9.12 -0.01
CA ASN A 127 -0.57 8.11 -0.96
C ASN A 127 -0.58 6.66 -0.44
N TYR A 128 -1.30 6.40 0.66
CA TYR A 128 -1.38 5.08 1.31
C TYR A 128 -2.42 4.12 0.74
N GLY A 129 -3.24 4.54 -0.23
CA GLY A 129 -4.28 3.69 -0.83
C GLY A 129 -3.70 2.39 -1.41
N GLY A 130 -4.47 1.31 -1.34
CA GLY A 130 -4.12 0.05 -2.01
C GLY A 130 -4.67 0.00 -3.43
N VAL A 131 -6.01 0.08 -3.54
CA VAL A 131 -6.75 0.14 -4.80
C VAL A 131 -7.30 1.54 -5.03
N PHE A 132 -7.95 2.13 -4.02
CA PHE A 132 -8.60 3.43 -4.15
C PHE A 132 -7.75 4.55 -3.57
N ILE A 133 -7.37 5.51 -4.40
CA ILE A 133 -6.68 6.75 -3.98
C ILE A 133 -7.63 7.72 -3.28
N ILE A 134 -8.93 7.43 -3.31
CA ILE A 134 -9.99 8.25 -2.71
C ILE A 134 -9.75 8.40 -1.21
N TRP A 135 -9.24 7.37 -0.52
CA TRP A 135 -8.93 7.46 0.90
C TRP A 135 -7.89 8.54 1.19
N ASP A 136 -6.84 8.63 0.39
CA ASP A 136 -5.84 9.68 0.52
C ASP A 136 -6.40 11.07 0.34
N ARG A 137 -7.34 11.23 -0.60
CA ARG A 137 -8.03 12.50 -0.83
C ARG A 137 -8.94 12.86 0.35
N LEU A 138 -9.68 11.88 0.89
CA LEU A 138 -10.59 12.08 2.02
C LEU A 138 -9.85 12.39 3.33
N PHE A 139 -8.70 11.75 3.55
CA PHE A 139 -7.93 11.85 4.80
C PHE A 139 -6.68 12.72 4.68
N GLY A 140 -6.56 13.49 3.58
CA GLY A 140 -5.56 14.55 3.41
C GLY A 140 -4.12 14.06 3.22
N SER A 141 -3.91 12.83 2.74
CA SER A 141 -2.58 12.27 2.44
C SER A 141 -2.27 12.19 0.94
N PHE A 142 -3.15 12.70 0.07
CA PHE A 142 -2.89 12.70 -1.38
C PHE A 142 -1.79 13.68 -1.76
N GLN A 143 -0.82 13.22 -2.56
CA GLN A 143 0.20 14.04 -3.20
C GLN A 143 0.39 13.56 -4.64
N GLU A 144 0.19 14.45 -5.61
CA GLU A 144 0.51 14.15 -7.00
C GLU A 144 2.03 14.08 -7.20
N GLU A 145 2.51 13.17 -8.06
CA GLU A 145 3.90 13.16 -8.54
C GLU A 145 4.16 14.49 -9.28
N ASP A 146 5.13 15.29 -8.84
CA ASP A 146 5.48 16.58 -9.45
C ASP A 146 6.62 16.38 -10.46
N ASP A 147 6.41 16.83 -11.69
CA ASP A 147 7.39 16.72 -12.77
C ASP A 147 8.65 17.56 -12.49
N ASN A 148 8.57 18.55 -11.58
CA ASN A 148 9.69 19.38 -11.14
C ASN A 148 10.45 18.80 -9.94
N GLU A 149 9.91 17.77 -9.27
CA GLU A 149 10.52 17.09 -8.13
C GLU A 149 10.61 15.58 -8.41
N PRO A 150 11.60 15.13 -9.20
CA PRO A 150 11.72 13.73 -9.59
C PRO A 150 11.80 12.79 -8.37
N VAL A 151 11.11 11.66 -8.45
CA VAL A 151 11.09 10.64 -7.41
C VAL A 151 12.47 10.04 -7.17
N ILE A 152 12.94 10.11 -5.93
CA ILE A 152 14.13 9.42 -5.43
C ILE A 152 13.65 8.25 -4.58
N PHE A 153 13.98 7.01 -4.96
CA PHE A 153 13.56 5.80 -4.25
C PHE A 153 14.52 5.42 -3.12
N GLY A 154 14.08 4.53 -2.24
CA GLY A 154 14.82 4.07 -1.07
C GLY A 154 14.29 4.66 0.23
N VAL A 155 15.06 4.53 1.30
CA VAL A 155 14.74 5.08 2.62
C VAL A 155 15.81 6.10 3.03
N THR A 156 15.44 7.09 3.83
CA THR A 156 16.35 8.17 4.26
C THR A 156 17.57 7.69 5.03
N THR A 157 17.48 6.50 5.65
CA THR A 157 18.58 5.84 6.36
C THR A 157 18.73 4.42 5.83
N PRO A 158 19.59 4.19 4.82
CA PRO A 158 19.74 2.88 4.19
C PRO A 158 20.35 1.86 5.15
N LEU A 159 19.79 0.65 5.15
CA LEU A 159 20.49 -0.48 5.74
C LEU A 159 21.61 -0.91 4.80
N ALA A 160 22.85 -0.56 5.14
CA ALA A 160 24.06 -0.91 4.38
C ALA A 160 24.47 -2.39 4.55
N SER A 161 23.53 -3.32 4.40
CA SER A 161 23.73 -4.76 4.61
C SER A 161 22.80 -5.61 3.75
N TRP A 162 23.33 -6.73 3.26
CA TRP A 162 22.59 -7.75 2.49
C TRP A 162 22.20 -8.97 3.33
N ASN A 163 22.49 -8.96 4.62
CA ASN A 163 22.18 -10.08 5.51
C ASN A 163 20.66 -10.12 5.76
N PRO A 164 19.96 -11.21 5.42
CA PRO A 164 18.49 -11.29 5.53
C PRO A 164 17.97 -11.20 6.97
N LEU A 165 18.81 -11.45 7.98
CA LEU A 165 18.42 -11.27 9.38
C LEU A 165 18.43 -9.80 9.80
N TRP A 166 19.34 -9.00 9.23
CA TRP A 166 19.44 -7.57 9.48
C TRP A 166 18.56 -6.75 8.54
N ALA A 167 18.28 -7.28 7.36
CA ALA A 167 17.45 -6.68 6.30
C ALA A 167 15.96 -7.02 6.40
N ASN A 168 15.52 -7.54 7.54
CA ASN A 168 14.13 -7.86 7.84
C ASN A 168 13.58 -6.94 8.93
#